data_AF-A0A2S4ZCH1-F1
#
_entry.id   AF-A0A2S4ZCH1-F1
#
_cell.length_a   1.000
_cell.length_b   1.000
_cell.length_c   1.000
_cell.angle_alpha   90.00
_cell.angle_beta   90.00
_cell.angle_gamma   90.00
#
_symmetry.space_group_name_H-M   'P 1'
#
loop_
_entity.id
_entity.type
_entity.pdbx_description
1 polymer ?
#
loop_
_entity_poly.entity_id
_entity_poly.type
_entity_poly.pdbx_seq_one_letter_code
_entity_poly.pdbx_strand_id
1 'polypeptide(L)'
;MSAQDIADRAGLSVTLVRRVLRTPTHGSTVRDIARTTADAILGVPLPHRRNPGAPGLTDSAEASRLLADLARAGWPATTLAQRLNVNPRTVAEVRDKRPRLHLDLALRIRRLHRDMIGLDPAGYGIHPTDIARTRAAATRRTVTPAA
;
A
#
# COMPACT_ATOMS: atom_id res chain seq x y z
N MET A 1 -30.41 -20.25 25.81
CA MET A 1 -29.16 -20.31 26.60
C MET A 1 -29.26 -19.26 27.71
N SER A 2 -29.24 -19.69 28.96
CA SER A 2 -29.48 -18.83 30.12
C SER A 2 -28.19 -18.15 30.61
N ALA A 3 -28.31 -17.07 31.39
CA ALA A 3 -27.15 -16.42 32.03
C ALA A 3 -26.41 -17.35 33.02
N GLN A 4 -27.11 -18.35 33.56
CA GLN A 4 -26.53 -19.39 34.39
C GLN A 4 -25.66 -20.33 33.55
N ASP A 5 -26.19 -20.80 32.41
CA ASP A 5 -25.46 -21.71 31.50
C ASP A 5 -24.16 -21.06 31.00
N ILE A 6 -24.17 -19.75 30.74
CA ILE A 6 -23.00 -18.98 30.31
C ILE A 6 -21.99 -18.85 31.45
N ALA A 7 -22.46 -18.57 32.67
CA ALA A 7 -21.62 -18.45 33.86
C ALA A 7 -20.88 -19.76 34.16
N ASP A 8 -21.62 -20.88 34.15
CA ASP A 8 -21.09 -22.20 34.45
C ASP A 8 -20.08 -22.66 33.37
N ARG A 9 -20.33 -22.33 32.10
CA ARG A 9 -19.41 -22.67 31.00
C ARG A 9 -18.19 -21.77 30.91
N ALA A 10 -18.29 -20.51 31.36
CA ALA A 10 -17.19 -19.54 31.34
C ALA A 10 -16.38 -19.51 32.66
N GLY A 11 -16.83 -20.20 33.71
CA GLY A 11 -16.22 -20.14 35.04
C GLY A 11 -16.36 -18.75 35.70
N LEU A 12 -17.42 -18.01 35.37
CA LEU A 12 -17.65 -16.64 35.82
C LEU A 12 -18.85 -16.58 36.77
N SER A 13 -18.91 -15.56 37.63
CA SER A 13 -20.10 -15.33 38.45
C SER A 13 -21.30 -14.94 37.58
N VAL A 14 -22.45 -15.54 37.87
CA VAL A 14 -23.74 -15.24 37.24
C VAL A 14 -24.10 -13.75 37.35
N THR A 15 -23.65 -13.09 38.41
CA THR A 15 -23.88 -11.66 38.62
C THR A 15 -23.11 -10.79 37.61
N LEU A 16 -21.89 -11.19 37.24
CA LEU A 16 -21.09 -10.53 36.21
C LEU A 16 -21.71 -10.74 34.83
N VAL A 17 -22.16 -11.96 34.53
CA VAL A 17 -22.86 -12.27 33.27
C VAL A 17 -24.15 -11.43 33.18
N ARG A 18 -24.96 -11.36 34.23
CA ARG A 18 -26.15 -10.52 34.27
C ARG A 18 -25.84 -9.03 34.15
N ARG A 19 -24.72 -8.57 34.70
CA ARG A 19 -24.27 -7.17 34.58
C ARG A 19 -23.88 -6.82 33.14
N VAL A 20 -23.22 -7.74 32.43
CA VAL A 20 -22.85 -7.57 31.01
C VAL A 20 -24.08 -7.63 30.11
N LEU A 21 -25.02 -8.53 30.40
CA LEU A 21 -26.27 -8.66 29.64
C LEU A 21 -27.28 -7.54 29.93
N ARG A 22 -27.11 -6.81 31.04
CA ARG A 22 -27.92 -5.63 31.34
C ARG A 22 -27.47 -4.51 30.40
N THR A 23 -28.22 -4.30 29.32
CA THR A 23 -28.08 -3.14 28.45
C THR A 23 -28.20 -1.86 29.28
N PRO A 24 -27.22 -0.94 29.23
CA PRO A 24 -27.36 0.35 29.88
C PRO A 24 -28.40 1.18 29.13
N THR A 25 -29.45 1.59 29.83
CA THR A 25 -30.36 2.64 29.37
C THR A 25 -29.59 3.96 29.25
N HIS A 26 -29.48 4.43 28.01
CA HIS A 26 -28.98 5.75 27.59
C HIS A 26 -27.48 6.03 27.85
N GLY A 27 -26.69 5.99 26.77
CA GLY A 27 -25.49 6.81 26.63
C GLY A 27 -24.12 6.12 26.76
N SER A 28 -24.04 4.82 26.99
CA SER A 28 -22.75 4.11 26.97
C SER A 28 -22.60 3.36 25.66
N THR A 29 -21.93 4.00 24.70
CA THR A 29 -21.36 3.33 23.53
C THR A 29 -20.58 2.11 24.02
N VAL A 30 -20.91 0.96 23.44
CA VAL A 30 -20.12 -0.28 23.50
C VAL A 30 -18.65 0.11 23.61
N ARG A 31 -18.02 -0.22 24.74
CA ARG A 31 -16.59 0.02 24.96
C ARG A 31 -15.89 -0.66 23.80
N ASP A 32 -15.42 0.14 22.84
CA ASP A 32 -14.74 -0.36 21.65
C ASP A 32 -13.71 -1.36 22.15
N ILE A 33 -13.85 -2.62 21.75
CA ILE A 33 -12.76 -3.57 21.85
C ILE A 33 -11.60 -2.84 21.20
N ALA A 34 -10.59 -2.51 21.99
CA ALA A 34 -9.42 -1.76 21.54
C ALA A 34 -8.75 -2.61 20.45
N ARG A 35 -9.19 -2.43 19.20
CA ARG A 35 -8.47 -2.83 18.02
C ARG A 35 -7.19 -2.04 18.16
N THR A 36 -6.13 -2.70 18.61
CA THR A 36 -4.83 -2.09 18.86
C THR A 36 -4.42 -1.30 17.63
N THR A 37 -4.69 0.01 17.64
CA THR A 37 -4.37 0.89 16.54
C THR A 37 -2.87 1.11 16.57
N ALA A 38 -2.25 1.30 15.42
CA ALA A 38 -0.80 1.49 15.33
C ALA A 38 -0.32 2.64 16.24
N ASP A 39 -1.14 3.67 16.44
CA ASP A 39 -0.92 4.78 17.38
C ASP A 39 -0.77 4.30 18.83
N ALA A 40 -1.61 3.34 19.26
CA ALA A 40 -1.55 2.75 20.59
C ALA A 40 -0.31 1.86 20.79
N ILE A 41 0.22 1.28 19.71
CA ILE A 41 1.46 0.49 19.72
C ILE A 41 2.69 1.42 19.76
N LEU A 42 2.67 2.48 18.96
CA LEU A 42 3.81 3.36 18.78
C LEU A 42 3.91 4.45 19.86
N GLY A 43 2.87 4.65 20.67
CA GLY A 43 2.84 5.68 21.72
C GLY A 43 2.85 7.11 21.19
N VAL A 44 2.65 7.29 19.88
CA VAL A 44 2.61 8.58 19.20
C VAL A 44 1.35 8.65 18.34
N PRO A 45 0.62 9.79 18.36
CA PRO A 45 -0.52 9.97 17.47
C PRO A 45 -0.02 9.89 16.03
N LEU A 46 -0.56 8.96 15.25
CA LEU A 46 -0.21 8.91 13.84
C LEU A 46 -0.83 10.14 13.16
N PRO A 47 -0.09 10.83 12.29
CA PRO A 47 -0.63 11.96 11.58
C PRO A 47 -1.86 11.51 10.76
N HIS A 48 -2.93 12.29 10.88
CA HIS A 48 -4.21 12.07 10.20
C HIS A 48 -4.07 11.93 8.66
N ARG A 49 -2.96 12.42 8.09
CA ARG A 49 -2.57 12.19 6.70
C ARG A 49 -1.34 11.30 6.63
N ARG A 50 -1.50 10.16 5.94
CA ARG A 50 -0.39 9.30 5.47
C ARG A 50 0.46 9.92 4.35
N ASN A 51 0.29 11.22 4.07
CA ASN A 51 1.11 11.92 3.10
C ASN A 51 2.20 12.67 3.86
N PRO A 52 3.47 12.27 3.75
CA PRO A 52 4.56 12.97 4.41
C PRO A 52 4.63 14.39 3.84
N GLY A 53 4.26 15.38 4.65
CA GLY A 53 4.36 16.80 4.29
C GLY A 53 5.80 17.32 4.30
N ALA A 54 6.75 16.53 4.82
CA ALA A 54 8.16 16.90 4.88
C ALA A 54 8.93 16.42 3.64
N PRO A 55 9.83 17.24 3.07
CA PRO A 55 10.70 16.87 1.96
C PRO A 55 11.77 15.88 2.43
N GLY A 56 11.41 14.60 2.57
CA GLY A 56 12.35 13.52 2.83
C GLY A 56 12.88 12.94 1.51
N LEU A 57 14.20 12.80 1.40
CA LEU A 57 14.82 11.94 0.38
C LEU A 57 14.89 10.51 0.93
N THR A 58 14.54 9.54 0.10
CA THR A 58 14.58 8.11 0.42
C THR A 58 15.37 7.36 -0.65
N ASP A 59 15.78 6.13 -0.32
CA ASP A 59 16.44 5.22 -1.25
C ASP A 59 15.50 4.86 -2.41
N SER A 60 16.07 4.69 -3.60
CA SER A 60 15.34 4.40 -4.82
C SER A 60 15.17 2.93 -5.13
N ALA A 61 15.87 2.03 -4.44
CA ALA A 61 15.95 0.62 -4.81
C ALA A 61 14.57 -0.03 -4.93
N GLU A 62 13.68 0.19 -3.95
CA GLU A 62 12.30 -0.32 -4.01
C GLU A 62 11.54 0.27 -5.20
N ALA A 63 11.58 1.60 -5.38
CA ALA A 63 10.88 2.28 -6.45
C ALA A 63 11.38 1.84 -7.85
N SER A 64 12.70 1.66 -8.01
CA SER A 64 13.33 1.14 -9.22
C SER A 64 12.80 -0.26 -9.54
N ARG A 65 12.80 -1.16 -8.55
CA ARG A 65 12.28 -2.53 -8.71
C ARG A 65 10.81 -2.53 -9.14
N LEU A 66 9.97 -1.74 -8.49
CA LEU A 66 8.53 -1.66 -8.81
C LEU A 66 8.30 -1.11 -10.24
N LEU A 67 9.07 -0.11 -10.67
CA LEU A 67 8.98 0.39 -12.04
C LEU A 67 9.50 -0.63 -13.07
N ALA A 68 10.51 -1.42 -12.72
CA ALA A 68 11.00 -2.51 -13.56
C ALA A 68 9.96 -3.64 -13.67
N ASP A 69 9.24 -3.95 -12.59
CA ASP A 69 8.14 -4.92 -12.57
C ASP A 69 7.00 -4.47 -13.51
N LEU A 70 6.60 -3.19 -13.45
CA LEU A 70 5.61 -2.63 -14.37
C LEU A 70 6.08 -2.63 -15.83
N ALA A 71 7.35 -2.34 -16.08
CA ALA A 71 7.91 -2.42 -17.43
C ALA A 71 7.90 -3.87 -17.96
N ARG A 72 8.15 -4.86 -17.10
CA ARG A 72 8.03 -6.29 -17.45
C ARG A 72 6.58 -6.73 -17.69
N ALA A 73 5.62 -6.15 -16.98
CA ALA A 73 4.19 -6.31 -17.30
C ALA A 73 3.80 -5.66 -18.64
N GLY A 74 4.64 -4.75 -19.17
CA GLY A 74 4.47 -4.12 -20.48
C GLY A 74 3.93 -2.69 -20.42
N TRP A 75 3.98 -2.06 -19.24
CA TRP A 75 3.60 -0.66 -19.08
C TRP A 75 4.69 0.30 -19.58
N PRO A 76 4.43 1.11 -20.62
CA PRO A 76 5.42 2.03 -21.15
C PRO A 76 5.67 3.20 -20.20
N ALA A 77 6.90 3.71 -20.19
CA ALA A 77 7.33 4.78 -19.29
C ALA A 77 6.53 6.08 -19.47
N THR A 78 6.04 6.35 -20.69
CA THR A 78 5.18 7.50 -21.00
C THR A 78 3.85 7.45 -20.24
N THR A 79 3.18 6.30 -20.24
CA THR A 79 1.92 6.10 -19.51
C THR A 79 2.13 6.15 -17.99
N LEU A 80 3.20 5.54 -17.49
CA LEU A 80 3.54 5.60 -16.07
C LEU A 80 3.81 7.05 -15.62
N ALA A 81 4.51 7.82 -16.45
CA ALA A 81 4.83 9.21 -16.17
C ALA A 81 3.60 10.12 -16.12
N GLN A 82 2.66 9.93 -17.06
CA GLN A 82 1.37 10.63 -17.06
C GLN A 82 0.60 10.37 -15.76
N ARG A 83 0.53 9.11 -15.31
CA ARG A 83 -0.18 8.75 -14.07
C ARG A 83 0.51 9.23 -12.80
N LEU A 84 1.83 9.33 -12.81
CA LEU A 84 2.61 9.88 -11.68
C LEU A 84 2.69 11.41 -11.70
N ASN A 85 2.23 12.06 -12.76
CA ASN A 85 2.44 13.48 -13.05
C ASN A 85 3.93 13.88 -12.97
N VAL A 86 4.77 13.11 -13.67
CA VAL A 86 6.22 13.36 -13.77
C VAL A 86 6.68 13.25 -15.23
N ASN A 87 7.92 13.62 -15.52
CA ASN A 87 8.49 13.45 -16.85
C ASN A 87 8.83 11.96 -17.10
N PRO A 88 8.57 11.40 -18.31
CA PRO A 88 9.00 10.05 -18.69
C PRO A 88 10.49 9.79 -18.47
N ARG A 89 11.33 10.81 -18.65
CA ARG A 89 12.76 10.76 -18.36
C ARG A 89 13.03 10.51 -16.88
N THR A 90 12.27 11.12 -15.97
CA THR A 90 12.39 10.90 -14.53
C THR A 90 12.03 9.45 -14.16
N VAL A 91 11.04 8.85 -14.81
CA VAL A 91 10.70 7.43 -14.61
C VAL A 91 11.87 6.54 -15.04
N ALA A 92 12.47 6.82 -16.20
CA ALA A 92 13.65 6.10 -16.67
C ALA A 92 14.84 6.29 -15.73
N GLU A 93 15.10 7.51 -15.24
CA GLU A 93 16.19 7.81 -14.30
C GLU A 93 16.00 7.12 -12.95
N VAL A 94 14.79 7.14 -12.39
CA VAL A 94 14.47 6.43 -11.13
C VAL A 94 14.64 4.93 -11.29
N ARG A 95 14.27 4.38 -12.45
CA ARG A 95 14.46 2.97 -12.74
C ARG A 95 15.94 2.62 -12.90
N ASP A 96 16.72 3.44 -13.59
CA ASP A 96 18.03 3.04 -14.12
C ASP A 96 19.24 3.55 -13.31
N LYS A 97 19.18 4.76 -12.71
CA LYS A 97 20.41 5.45 -12.24
C LYS A 97 20.29 6.24 -10.95
N ARG A 98 19.08 6.61 -10.52
CA ARG A 98 18.91 7.60 -9.47
C ARG A 98 19.03 6.94 -8.10
N PRO A 99 19.97 7.32 -7.22
CA PRO A 99 20.14 6.67 -5.91
C PRO A 99 19.16 7.17 -4.84
N ARG A 100 18.63 8.40 -4.99
CA ARG A 100 17.71 9.00 -4.02
C ARG A 100 16.56 9.72 -4.72
N LEU A 101 15.35 9.58 -4.20
CA LEU A 101 14.17 10.32 -4.65
C LEU A 101 13.32 10.81 -3.48
N HIS A 102 12.41 11.74 -3.76
CA HIS A 102 11.48 12.23 -2.74
C HIS A 102 10.56 11.11 -2.25
N LEU A 103 10.37 11.04 -0.94
CA LEU A 103 9.52 10.04 -0.29
C LEU A 103 8.09 10.05 -0.85
N ASP A 104 7.53 11.23 -1.15
CA ASP A 104 6.21 11.34 -1.79
C ASP A 104 6.16 10.65 -3.16
N LEU A 105 7.21 10.79 -3.99
CA LEU A 105 7.31 10.11 -5.27
C LEU A 105 7.43 8.58 -5.08
N ALA A 106 8.20 8.13 -4.09
CA ALA A 106 8.33 6.71 -3.77
C ALA A 106 6.99 6.09 -3.37
N LEU A 107 6.23 6.79 -2.52
CA LEU A 107 4.90 6.36 -2.10
C LEU A 107 3.88 6.38 -3.25
N ARG A 108 3.95 7.37 -4.16
CA ARG A 108 3.14 7.40 -5.38
C ARG A 108 3.45 6.22 -6.30
N ILE A 109 4.72 5.89 -6.52
CA ILE A 109 5.15 4.72 -7.30
C ILE A 109 4.62 3.42 -6.67
N ARG A 110 4.71 3.30 -5.34
CA ARG A 110 4.21 2.12 -4.61
C ARG A 110 2.70 1.93 -4.73
N ARG A 111 1.93 3.03 -4.65
CA ARG A 111 0.47 3.00 -4.89
C ARG A 111 0.18 2.61 -6.32
N LEU A 112 0.82 3.26 -7.29
CA LEU A 112 0.64 2.98 -8.71
C LEU A 112 0.92 1.50 -9.04
N HIS A 113 1.99 0.93 -8.51
CA HIS A 113 2.32 -0.47 -8.73
C HIS A 113 1.20 -1.39 -8.24
N ARG A 114 0.70 -1.17 -7.02
CA ARG A 114 -0.39 -1.97 -6.47
C ARG A 114 -1.64 -1.91 -7.34
N ASP A 115 -1.95 -0.73 -7.87
CA ASP A 115 -3.15 -0.52 -8.67
C ASP A 115 -3.01 -1.14 -10.07
N MET A 116 -1.80 -1.16 -10.64
CA MET A 116 -1.59 -1.51 -12.05
C MET A 116 -0.97 -2.87 -12.33
N ILE A 117 -0.33 -3.52 -11.35
CA ILE A 117 0.39 -4.78 -11.60
C ILE A 117 -0.54 -5.93 -12.03
N GLY A 118 -1.79 -5.92 -11.56
CA GLY A 118 -2.81 -6.92 -11.93
C GLY A 118 -3.63 -6.57 -13.16
N LEU A 119 -3.36 -5.43 -13.81
CA LEU A 119 -4.14 -4.93 -14.93
C LEU A 119 -3.45 -5.21 -16.27
N ASP A 120 -4.26 -5.49 -17.29
CA ASP A 120 -3.77 -5.68 -18.65
C ASP A 120 -3.59 -4.32 -19.36
N PRO A 121 -2.38 -3.97 -19.83
CA PRO A 121 -2.12 -2.71 -20.53
C PRO A 121 -2.96 -2.52 -21.80
N ALA A 122 -3.36 -3.60 -22.49
CA ALA A 122 -4.19 -3.51 -23.70
C ALA A 122 -5.59 -2.96 -23.40
N GLY A 123 -6.16 -3.30 -22.23
CA GLY A 123 -7.44 -2.75 -21.74
C GLY A 123 -7.40 -1.24 -21.44
N TYR A 124 -6.21 -0.63 -21.43
CA TYR A 124 -5.99 0.80 -21.23
C TYR A 124 -5.57 1.53 -22.50
N GLY A 125 -5.81 0.93 -23.68
CA GLY A 125 -5.56 1.55 -24.98
C GLY A 125 -4.08 1.59 -25.39
N ILE A 126 -3.22 0.81 -24.73
CA ILE A 126 -1.82 0.69 -25.14
C ILE A 126 -1.73 -0.32 -26.28
N HIS A 127 -1.11 0.08 -27.39
CA HIS A 127 -1.00 -0.75 -28.57
C HIS A 127 -0.19 -2.03 -28.27
N PRO A 128 -0.63 -3.23 -28.71
CA PRO A 128 0.06 -4.49 -28.42
C PRO A 128 1.55 -4.50 -28.81
N THR A 129 1.92 -3.82 -29.90
CA THR A 129 3.31 -3.65 -30.32
C THR A 129 4.14 -2.86 -29.29
N ASP A 130 3.56 -1.83 -28.67
CA ASP A 130 4.25 -1.02 -27.66
C ASP A 130 4.43 -1.80 -26.36
N ILE A 131 3.43 -2.61 -25.99
CA ILE A 131 3.51 -3.56 -24.88
C ILE A 131 4.66 -4.53 -25.12
N ALA A 132 4.68 -5.20 -26.28
CA ALA A 132 5.72 -6.17 -26.64
C ALA A 132 7.11 -5.53 -26.67
N ARG A 133 7.23 -4.33 -27.26
CA ARG A 133 8.49 -3.56 -27.29
C ARG A 133 8.97 -3.23 -25.88
N THR A 134 8.06 -2.81 -25.00
CA THR A 134 8.39 -2.47 -23.60
C THR A 134 8.86 -3.69 -22.83
N ARG A 135 8.16 -4.83 -22.96
CA ARG A 135 8.56 -6.11 -22.36
C ARG A 135 9.94 -6.55 -22.85
N ALA A 136 10.18 -6.54 -24.16
CA ALA A 136 11.48 -6.89 -24.74
C ALA A 136 12.61 -5.95 -24.28
N ALA A 137 12.32 -4.66 -24.12
CA ALA A 137 13.28 -3.68 -23.60
C ALA A 137 13.56 -3.86 -22.10
N ALA A 138 12.60 -4.40 -21.32
CA ALA A 138 12.80 -4.74 -19.92
C ALA A 138 13.63 -6.02 -19.76
N THR A 139 13.35 -7.06 -20.55
CA THR A 139 14.10 -8.33 -20.54
C THR A 139 15.55 -8.14 -20.97
N ARG A 140 15.83 -7.35 -22.01
CA ARG A 140 17.21 -7.07 -22.43
C ARG A 140 18.04 -6.42 -21.31
N ARG A 141 17.41 -5.63 -20.44
CA ARG A 141 18.10 -4.93 -19.34
C ARG A 141 18.42 -5.82 -18.16
N THR A 142 17.63 -6.87 -17.87
CA THR A 142 17.97 -7.81 -16.80
C THR A 142 19.16 -8.70 -17.14
N VAL A 143 19.45 -8.87 -18.44
CA VAL A 143 20.57 -9.68 -18.96
C VAL A 143 21.88 -8.88 -19.00
N THR A 144 21.82 -7.54 -18.94
CA THR A 144 23.00 -6.68 -18.82
C THR A 144 23.15 -6.24 -17.37
N PRO A 145 23.89 -6.97 -16.51
CA PRO A 145 24.25 -6.43 -15.21
C PRO A 145 25.08 -5.16 -15.44
N ALA A 146 24.81 -4.14 -14.63
CA ALA A 146 25.59 -2.91 -14.61
C ALA A 146 27.07 -3.28 -14.43
N ALA A 147 27.89 -2.91 -15.42
CA ALA A 147 29.35 -2.90 -15.33
C ALA A 147 29.80 -1.69 -14.50
#